data_AF-A0A524LXC0-F1
#
_entry.id   AF-A0A524LXC0-F1
#
_cell.length_a   1.000
_cell.length_b   1.000
_cell.length_c   1.000
_cell.angle_alpha   90.00
_cell.angle_beta   90.00
_cell.angle_gamma   90.00
#
_symmetry.space_group_name_H-M   'P 1'
#
loop_
_entity.id
_entity.type
_entity.pdbx_description
1 polymer ?
#
loop_
_entity_poly.entity_id
_entity_poly.type
_entity_poly.pdbx_seq_one_letter_code
_entity_poly.pdbx_strand_id
1 'polypeptide(L)'
;MPETPEPPEKLREEAVKSFNETLDLMQKGKSEEALESLRKAEKAAHEAKDGAILFHTLKVRGQLLQSLGRLEEAMETYTFSLTTSVKLLSDEPENKLYTDTLHLNLNNLGNLGNIFQRMGDFPSSKQAYEIGLEICRNLLASYPENEFYRMY
;
A
#
# COMPACT_ATOMS: atom_id res chain seq x y z
N MET A 1 4.92 29.75 -14.05
CA MET A 1 3.48 29.47 -14.24
C MET A 1 3.19 28.17 -13.53
N PRO A 2 2.19 28.09 -12.61
CA PRO A 2 1.76 26.79 -12.11
C PRO A 2 1.17 26.01 -13.28
N GLU A 3 1.65 24.78 -13.50
CA GLU A 3 1.04 23.86 -14.46
C GLU A 3 -0.42 23.64 -14.07
N THR A 4 -1.31 23.65 -15.06
CA THR A 4 -2.72 23.29 -14.83
C THR A 4 -2.77 21.80 -14.53
N PRO A 5 -3.49 21.36 -13.48
CA PRO A 5 -3.54 19.95 -13.14
C PRO A 5 -4.09 19.13 -14.32
N GLU A 6 -3.44 18.02 -14.62
CA GLU A 6 -3.83 17.17 -15.74
C GLU A 6 -5.25 16.60 -15.55
N PRO A 7 -6.01 16.39 -16.63
CA PRO A 7 -7.31 15.73 -16.56
C PRO A 7 -7.20 14.32 -15.92
N PRO A 8 -8.17 13.90 -15.09
CA PRO A 8 -8.13 12.59 -14.41
C PRO A 8 -7.94 11.38 -15.35
N GLU A 9 -8.46 11.46 -16.58
CA GLU A 9 -8.30 10.40 -17.58
C GLU A 9 -6.85 10.25 -18.06
N LYS A 10 -6.14 11.36 -18.30
CA LYS A 10 -4.74 11.32 -18.69
C LYS A 10 -3.85 10.78 -17.57
N LEU A 11 -4.12 11.21 -16.34
CA LEU A 11 -3.43 10.68 -15.15
C LEU A 11 -3.66 9.17 -15.00
N ARG A 12 -4.87 8.68 -15.27
CA ARG A 12 -5.15 7.23 -15.28
C ARG A 12 -4.35 6.50 -16.36
N GLU A 13 -4.30 7.04 -17.58
CA GLU A 13 -3.50 6.47 -18.67
C GLU A 13 -2.00 6.46 -18.34
N GLU A 14 -1.49 7.52 -17.72
CA GLU A 14 -0.11 7.61 -17.24
C GLU A 14 0.18 6.58 -16.15
N ALA A 15 -0.74 6.40 -15.21
CA ALA A 15 -0.63 5.39 -14.17
C ALA A 15 -0.54 3.98 -14.76
N VAL A 16 -1.43 3.65 -15.72
CA VAL A 16 -1.43 2.36 -16.43
C VAL A 16 -0.13 2.16 -17.19
N LYS A 17 0.34 3.19 -17.90
CA LYS A 17 1.59 3.13 -18.66
C LYS A 17 2.79 2.86 -17.76
N SER A 18 2.91 3.60 -16.66
CA SER A 18 4.00 3.46 -15.69
C SER A 18 3.95 2.10 -14.99
N PHE A 19 2.76 1.62 -14.63
CA PHE A 19 2.61 0.29 -14.07
C PHE A 19 3.05 -0.81 -15.05
N ASN A 20 2.70 -0.70 -16.32
CA ASN A 20 3.13 -1.66 -17.34
C ASN A 20 4.65 -1.62 -17.59
N GLU A 21 5.27 -0.44 -17.57
CA GLU A 21 6.72 -0.28 -17.65
C GLU A 21 7.43 -0.98 -16.48
N THR A 22 6.87 -0.88 -15.27
CA THR A 22 7.39 -1.62 -14.10
C THR A 22 7.49 -3.11 -14.37
N LEU A 23 6.45 -3.72 -14.96
CA LEU A 23 6.43 -5.16 -15.23
C LEU A 23 7.55 -5.59 -16.20
N ASP A 24 7.80 -4.79 -17.23
CA ASP A 24 8.91 -5.01 -18.18
C ASP A 24 10.28 -4.86 -17.49
N LEU A 25 10.45 -3.85 -16.65
CA LEU A 25 11.69 -3.62 -15.90
C LEU A 25 11.97 -4.74 -14.90
N MET A 26 10.94 -5.26 -14.22
CA MET A 26 11.05 -6.42 -13.33
C MET A 26 11.48 -7.67 -14.09
N GLN A 27 10.92 -7.93 -15.28
CA GLN A 27 11.35 -9.06 -16.13
C GLN A 27 12.81 -8.96 -16.55
N LYS A 28 13.32 -7.73 -16.72
CA LYS A 28 14.72 -7.44 -17.04
C LYS A 28 15.65 -7.41 -15.81
N GLY A 29 15.13 -7.63 -14.60
CA GLY A 29 15.89 -7.57 -13.35
C GLY A 29 16.32 -6.15 -12.94
N LYS A 30 15.71 -5.12 -13.52
CA LYS A 30 16.03 -3.70 -13.27
C LYS A 30 15.22 -3.15 -12.09
N SER A 31 15.47 -3.68 -10.90
CA SER A 31 14.64 -3.43 -9.72
C SER A 31 14.55 -1.96 -9.29
N GLU A 32 15.64 -1.18 -9.40
CA GLU A 32 15.60 0.25 -9.04
C GLU A 32 14.81 1.09 -10.05
N GLU A 33 14.95 0.81 -11.35
CA GLU A 33 14.14 1.46 -12.38
C GLU A 33 12.65 1.09 -12.21
N ALA A 34 12.37 -0.17 -11.86
CA ALA A 34 11.01 -0.62 -11.57
C ALA A 34 10.40 0.11 -10.38
N LEU A 35 11.16 0.33 -9.29
CA LEU A 35 10.70 1.11 -8.14
C LEU A 35 10.39 2.57 -8.51
N GLU A 36 11.20 3.17 -9.37
CA GLU A 36 10.93 4.53 -9.84
C GLU A 36 9.68 4.60 -10.71
N SER A 37 9.48 3.62 -11.60
CA SER A 37 8.26 3.52 -12.42
C SER A 37 7.01 3.27 -11.57
N LEU A 38 7.12 2.49 -10.49
CA LEU A 38 6.06 2.30 -9.50
C LEU A 38 5.70 3.61 -8.77
N ARG A 39 6.67 4.44 -8.39
CA ARG A 39 6.39 5.74 -7.75
C ARG A 39 5.62 6.68 -8.68
N LYS A 40 5.96 6.67 -9.98
CA LYS A 40 5.22 7.44 -10.99
C LYS A 40 3.79 6.93 -11.13
N ALA A 41 3.62 5.61 -11.23
CA ALA A 41 2.29 4.99 -11.29
C ALA A 41 1.45 5.33 -10.05
N GLU A 42 2.05 5.28 -8.87
CA GLU A 42 1.38 5.59 -7.59
C GLU A 42 0.92 7.04 -7.56
N LYS A 43 1.80 7.99 -7.90
CA LYS A 43 1.46 9.41 -7.93
C LYS A 43 0.30 9.69 -8.89
N ALA A 44 0.40 9.21 -10.13
CA ALA A 44 -0.62 9.43 -11.14
C ALA A 44 -1.96 8.77 -10.76
N ALA A 45 -1.93 7.55 -10.22
CA ALA A 45 -3.11 6.83 -9.74
C ALA A 45 -3.81 7.56 -8.58
N HIS A 46 -3.02 8.08 -7.63
CA HIS A 46 -3.53 8.82 -6.49
C HIS A 46 -4.18 10.14 -6.92
N GLU A 47 -3.55 10.89 -7.81
CA GLU A 47 -4.08 12.15 -8.36
C GLU A 47 -5.34 11.92 -9.22
N ALA A 48 -5.38 10.81 -9.98
CA ALA A 48 -6.56 10.38 -10.73
C ALA A 48 -7.71 9.88 -9.84
N LYS A 49 -7.46 9.66 -8.54
CA LYS A 49 -8.37 8.97 -7.60
C LYS A 49 -8.79 7.58 -8.08
N ASP A 50 -7.90 6.88 -8.77
CA ASP A 50 -8.13 5.51 -9.24
C ASP A 50 -7.61 4.51 -8.19
N GLY A 51 -8.52 4.05 -7.33
CA GLY A 51 -8.18 3.12 -6.26
C GLY A 51 -7.68 1.77 -6.77
N ALA A 52 -8.20 1.26 -7.90
CA ALA A 52 -7.83 -0.04 -8.41
C ALA A 52 -6.35 -0.07 -8.82
N ILE A 53 -5.92 0.88 -9.65
CA ILE A 53 -4.52 0.92 -10.07
C ILE A 53 -3.58 1.35 -8.95
N LEU A 54 -4.02 2.24 -8.05
CA LEU A 54 -3.24 2.63 -6.88
C LEU A 54 -2.90 1.41 -6.00
N PHE A 55 -3.91 0.58 -5.66
CA PHE A 55 -3.69 -0.57 -4.79
C PHE A 55 -2.88 -1.68 -5.45
N HIS A 56 -3.04 -1.91 -6.74
CA HIS A 56 -2.15 -2.81 -7.48
C HIS A 56 -0.70 -2.32 -7.48
N THR A 57 -0.49 -1.03 -7.72
CA THR A 57 0.84 -0.41 -7.70
C THR A 57 1.51 -0.53 -6.33
N LEU A 58 0.80 -0.16 -5.26
CA LEU A 58 1.33 -0.21 -3.89
C LEU A 58 1.66 -1.65 -3.45
N LYS A 59 0.81 -2.62 -3.83
CA LYS A 59 1.09 -4.04 -3.57
C LYS A 59 2.40 -4.48 -4.22
N VAL A 60 2.60 -4.19 -5.50
CA VAL A 60 3.82 -4.58 -6.23
C VAL A 60 5.04 -3.86 -5.66
N ARG A 61 4.93 -2.57 -5.36
CA ARG A 61 6.01 -1.78 -4.73
C ARG A 61 6.43 -2.35 -3.39
N GLY A 62 5.49 -2.62 -2.49
CA GLY A 62 5.82 -3.19 -1.18
C GLY A 62 6.47 -4.57 -1.30
N GLN A 63 5.98 -5.43 -2.21
CA GLN A 63 6.57 -6.76 -2.44
C GLN A 63 7.99 -6.68 -3.00
N LEU A 64 8.23 -5.77 -3.95
CA LEU A 64 9.56 -5.55 -4.52
C LEU A 64 10.52 -5.02 -3.44
N LEU A 65 10.11 -4.03 -2.65
CA LEU A 65 10.91 -3.48 -1.54
C LEU A 65 11.27 -4.57 -0.52
N GLN A 66 10.31 -5.42 -0.13
CA GLN A 66 10.59 -6.58 0.73
C GLN A 66 11.64 -7.52 0.13
N SER A 67 11.51 -7.86 -1.16
CA SER A 67 12.46 -8.76 -1.84
C SER A 67 13.88 -8.20 -1.92
N LEU A 68 14.03 -6.87 -1.87
CA LEU A 68 15.30 -6.16 -1.85
C LEU A 68 15.84 -5.93 -0.44
N GLY A 69 15.12 -6.35 0.61
CA GLY A 69 15.49 -6.09 2.00
C GLY A 69 15.25 -4.64 2.46
N ARG A 70 14.55 -3.82 1.67
CA ARG A 70 14.19 -2.42 1.98
C ARG A 70 12.93 -2.40 2.83
N LEU A 71 13.02 -3.00 4.01
CA LEU A 71 11.86 -3.35 4.85
C LEU A 71 11.13 -2.11 5.41
N GLU A 72 11.86 -1.06 5.77
CA GLU A 72 11.28 0.21 6.26
C GLU A 72 10.42 0.87 5.17
N GLU A 73 10.93 0.98 3.95
CA GLU A 73 10.17 1.52 2.81
C GLU A 73 8.96 0.63 2.44
N ALA A 74 9.08 -0.69 2.62
CA ALA A 74 7.95 -1.60 2.45
C ALA A 74 6.87 -1.33 3.51
N MET A 75 7.27 -1.11 4.77
CA MET A 75 6.37 -0.76 5.87
C MET A 75 5.64 0.57 5.58
N GLU A 76 6.34 1.59 5.09
CA GLU A 76 5.73 2.85 4.67
C GLU A 76 4.71 2.65 3.55
N THR A 77 5.06 1.84 2.53
CA THR A 77 4.18 1.56 1.39
C THR A 77 2.90 0.85 1.83
N TYR A 78 3.00 -0.16 2.70
CA TYR A 78 1.84 -0.87 3.23
C TYR A 78 0.99 0.00 4.14
N THR A 79 1.62 0.83 4.97
CA THR A 79 0.92 1.78 5.84
C THR A 79 0.13 2.81 5.02
N PHE A 80 0.71 3.32 3.93
CA PHE A 80 0.01 4.23 3.03
C PHE A 80 -1.18 3.55 2.32
N SER A 81 -0.99 2.33 1.82
CA SER A 81 -2.08 1.55 1.20
C SER A 81 -3.20 1.25 2.19
N LEU A 82 -2.84 0.90 3.42
CA LEU A 82 -3.76 0.58 4.51
C LEU A 82 -4.60 1.80 4.91
N THR A 83 -3.95 2.92 5.22
CA THR A 83 -4.62 4.17 5.62
C THR A 83 -5.49 4.74 4.50
N THR A 84 -5.08 4.60 3.23
CA THR A 84 -5.91 4.98 2.08
C THR A 84 -7.15 4.10 1.98
N SER A 85 -7.03 2.79 2.21
CA SER A 85 -8.17 1.86 2.20
C SER A 85 -9.16 2.16 3.32
N VAL A 86 -8.70 2.51 4.52
CA VAL A 86 -9.56 2.93 5.65
C VAL A 86 -10.39 4.17 5.28
N LYS A 87 -9.74 5.18 4.68
CA LYS A 87 -10.42 6.41 4.26
C LYS A 87 -11.51 6.10 3.22
N LEU A 88 -11.18 5.33 2.19
CA LEU A 88 -12.14 4.97 1.15
C LEU A 88 -13.30 4.08 1.66
N LEU A 89 -13.04 3.18 2.61
CA LEU A 89 -14.09 2.38 3.26
C LEU A 89 -15.08 3.22 4.07
N SER A 90 -14.67 4.41 4.52
CA SER A 90 -15.57 5.30 5.24
C SER A 90 -16.65 5.87 4.31
N ASP A 91 -16.32 6.04 3.03
CA ASP A 91 -17.24 6.51 1.98
C ASP A 91 -18.00 5.35 1.34
N GLU A 92 -17.35 4.19 1.16
CA GLU A 92 -17.93 2.99 0.55
C GLU A 92 -17.73 1.73 1.43
N PRO A 93 -18.50 1.56 2.52
CA PRO A 93 -18.28 0.51 3.52
C PRO A 93 -18.38 -0.94 3.01
N GLU A 94 -19.13 -1.15 1.93
CA GLU A 94 -19.34 -2.47 1.33
C GLU A 94 -18.36 -2.77 0.19
N ASN A 95 -17.42 -1.86 -0.11
CA ASN A 95 -16.49 -2.03 -1.20
C ASN A 95 -15.46 -3.13 -0.86
N LYS A 96 -15.61 -4.27 -1.54
CA LYS A 96 -14.78 -5.45 -1.33
C LYS A 96 -13.31 -5.20 -1.67
N LEU A 97 -13.00 -4.40 -2.70
CA LEU A 97 -11.61 -4.10 -3.06
C LEU A 97 -10.89 -3.40 -1.91
N TYR A 98 -11.56 -2.46 -1.25
CA TYR A 98 -10.98 -1.68 -0.16
C TYR A 98 -10.81 -2.54 1.10
N THR A 99 -11.81 -3.38 1.40
CA THR A 99 -11.74 -4.35 2.51
C THR A 99 -10.61 -5.36 2.30
N ASP A 100 -10.51 -5.96 1.10
CA ASP A 100 -9.47 -6.92 0.77
C ASP A 100 -8.06 -6.28 0.85
N THR A 101 -7.93 -5.04 0.35
CA THR A 101 -6.67 -4.29 0.40
C THR A 101 -6.28 -3.97 1.85
N LEU A 102 -7.24 -3.57 2.68
CA LEU A 102 -7.02 -3.33 4.10
C LEU A 102 -6.46 -4.58 4.79
N HIS A 103 -7.15 -5.72 4.68
CA HIS A 103 -6.73 -6.97 5.30
C HIS A 103 -5.36 -7.46 4.80
N LEU A 104 -5.10 -7.33 3.50
CA LEU A 104 -3.80 -7.68 2.92
C LEU A 104 -2.67 -6.88 3.56
N ASN A 105 -2.84 -5.56 3.73
CA ASN A 105 -1.79 -4.71 4.27
C ASN A 105 -1.60 -4.91 5.79
N LEU A 106 -2.67 -5.19 6.54
CA LEU A 106 -2.58 -5.59 7.95
C LEU A 106 -1.71 -6.84 8.12
N ASN A 107 -1.93 -7.85 7.27
CA ASN A 107 -1.11 -9.07 7.26
C ASN A 107 0.35 -8.80 6.88
N ASN A 108 0.58 -7.94 5.88
CA ASN A 108 1.94 -7.56 5.47
C ASN A 108 2.70 -6.82 6.58
N LEU A 109 2.05 -5.93 7.33
CA LEU A 109 2.65 -5.27 8.48
C LEU A 109 3.00 -6.27 9.59
N GLY A 110 2.11 -7.21 9.92
CA GLY A 110 2.41 -8.26 10.89
C GLY A 110 3.59 -9.15 10.46
N ASN A 111 3.68 -9.46 9.16
CA ASN A 111 4.81 -10.19 8.59
C ASN A 111 6.12 -9.40 8.69
N LEU A 112 6.11 -8.10 8.37
CA LEU A 112 7.27 -7.23 8.55
C LEU A 112 7.68 -7.16 10.03
N GLY A 113 6.72 -7.06 10.95
CA GLY A 113 6.97 -7.11 12.39
C GLY A 113 7.73 -8.37 12.81
N ASN A 114 7.33 -9.53 12.30
CA ASN A 114 8.02 -10.81 12.53
C ASN A 114 9.43 -10.82 11.93
N ILE A 115 9.62 -10.24 10.74
CA ILE A 115 10.92 -10.18 10.07
C ILE A 115 11.89 -9.30 10.86
N PHE A 116 11.47 -8.08 11.23
CA PHE A 116 12.26 -7.17 12.06
C PHE A 116 12.65 -7.82 13.40
N GLN A 117 11.72 -8.53 14.04
CA GLN A 117 11.99 -9.25 15.28
C GLN A 117 13.09 -10.30 15.11
N ARG A 118 13.04 -11.10 14.04
CA ARG A 118 14.07 -12.12 13.75
C ARG A 118 15.44 -11.51 13.46
N MET A 119 15.48 -10.30 12.92
CA MET A 119 16.70 -9.53 12.70
C MET A 119 17.23 -8.85 13.97
N GLY A 120 16.48 -8.85 15.08
CA GLY A 120 16.81 -8.14 16.30
C GLY A 120 16.48 -6.65 16.27
N ASP A 121 15.81 -6.17 15.22
CA ASP A 121 15.30 -4.80 15.13
C ASP A 121 13.95 -4.71 15.85
N PHE A 122 14.01 -4.75 17.18
CA PHE A 122 12.83 -4.65 18.03
C PHE A 122 12.08 -3.32 17.89
N PRO A 123 12.75 -2.15 17.70
CA PRO A 123 12.05 -0.90 17.43
C PRO A 123 11.14 -0.95 16.19
N SER A 124 11.66 -1.38 15.03
CA SER A 124 10.86 -1.47 13.79
C SER A 124 9.79 -2.56 13.88
N SER A 125 10.09 -3.67 14.57
CA SER A 125 9.11 -4.73 14.85
C SER A 125 7.91 -4.19 15.63
N LYS A 126 8.19 -3.49 16.73
CA LYS A 126 7.17 -2.85 17.57
C LYS A 126 6.34 -1.86 16.75
N GLN A 127 6.99 -1.00 15.97
CA GLN A 127 6.30 -0.02 15.12
C GLN A 127 5.32 -0.69 14.15
N ALA A 128 5.73 -1.77 13.48
CA ALA A 128 4.87 -2.47 12.53
C ALA A 128 3.57 -3.01 13.19
N TYR A 129 3.69 -3.60 14.38
CA TYR A 129 2.53 -4.07 15.14
C TYR A 129 1.67 -2.92 15.69
N GLU A 130 2.28 -1.85 16.18
CA GLU A 130 1.55 -0.70 16.73
C GLU A 130 0.68 -0.04 15.65
N ILE A 131 1.20 0.13 14.43
CA ILE A 131 0.43 0.68 13.29
C ILE A 131 -0.82 -0.18 13.02
N GLY A 132 -0.65 -1.50 12.93
CA GLY A 132 -1.78 -2.40 12.64
C GLY A 132 -2.81 -2.42 13.78
N LEU A 133 -2.36 -2.48 15.03
CA LEU A 133 -3.21 -2.46 16.22
C LEU A 133 -4.01 -1.16 16.34
N GLU A 134 -3.38 -0.01 16.06
CA GLU A 134 -4.06 1.28 16.08
C GLU A 134 -5.19 1.31 15.04
N ILE A 135 -4.94 0.83 13.82
CA ILE A 135 -5.96 0.80 12.77
C ILE A 135 -7.10 -0.17 13.12
N CYS A 136 -6.81 -1.37 13.60
CA CYS A 136 -7.84 -2.31 14.02
C CYS A 136 -8.68 -1.76 15.18
N ARG A 137 -8.07 -1.10 16.17
CA ARG A 137 -8.80 -0.43 17.26
C ARG A 137 -9.73 0.67 16.75
N ASN A 138 -9.26 1.49 15.83
CA ASN A 138 -10.07 2.55 15.23
C ASN A 138 -11.24 1.98 14.42
N LEU A 139 -11.01 0.90 13.66
CA LEU A 139 -12.06 0.23 12.89
C LEU A 139 -13.10 -0.46 13.78
N LEU A 140 -12.70 -1.06 14.91
CA LEU A 140 -13.64 -1.66 15.87
C LEU A 140 -14.61 -0.66 16.48
N ALA A 141 -14.27 0.63 16.54
CA ALA A 141 -15.20 1.67 17.00
C ALA A 141 -16.40 1.81 16.05
N SER A 142 -16.20 1.61 14.74
CA SER A 142 -17.25 1.68 13.71
C SER A 142 -17.85 0.31 13.37
N TYR A 143 -17.06 -0.76 13.50
CA TYR A 143 -17.44 -2.13 13.14
C TYR A 143 -17.19 -3.08 14.33
N PRO A 144 -17.93 -2.92 15.44
CA PRO A 144 -17.62 -3.61 16.69
C PRO A 144 -17.65 -5.14 16.57
N GLU A 145 -18.51 -5.68 15.70
CA GLU A 145 -18.68 -7.14 15.49
C GLU A 145 -17.73 -7.74 14.45
N ASN A 146 -16.81 -6.96 13.86
CA ASN A 146 -15.88 -7.49 12.87
C ASN A 146 -14.81 -8.36 13.52
N GLU A 147 -14.88 -9.68 13.31
CA GLU A 147 -13.97 -10.67 13.91
C GLU A 147 -12.52 -10.47 13.47
N PHE A 148 -12.27 -10.04 12.23
CA PHE A 148 -10.90 -9.82 11.75
C PHE A 148 -10.19 -8.74 12.58
N TYR A 149 -10.87 -7.62 12.84
CA TYR A 149 -10.28 -6.52 13.63
C TYR A 149 -10.16 -6.88 15.12
N ARG A 150 -11.00 -7.79 15.63
CA ARG A 150 -10.91 -8.31 17.02
C ARG A 150 -9.72 -9.25 17.24
N MET A 151 -9.30 -9.97 16.20
CA MET A 151 -8.29 -11.01 16.28
C MET A 151 -6.87 -10.56 15.90
N TYR A 152 -6.72 -9.36 15.33
CA TYR A 152 -5.44 -8.77 14.96
C TYR A 152 -4.57 -8.44 16.19
#